data_AF-A0A433P4L1-F1
#
_entry.id   AF-A0A433P4L1-F1
#
_cell.length_a   1.000
_cell.length_b   1.000
_cell.length_c   1.000
_cell.angle_alpha   90.00
_cell.angle_beta   90.00
_cell.angle_gamma   90.00
#
_symmetry.space_group_name_H-M   'P 1'
#
loop_
_entity.id
_entity.type
_entity.pdbx_description
1 polymer ?
#
loop_
_entity_poly.entity_id
_entity_poly.type
_entity_poly.pdbx_seq_one_letter_code
_entity_poly.pdbx_strand_id
1 'polypeptide(L)'
;MWKWVVIPITCCSMLAYVWGISKLIQRIAPTSLFPGSAVAERPGLMPNYTDKAHIRLTRYLLPSAMEYLQSLSISNSWVNKIMYEVDIPSKAYGEGDKIPVTFRLTPIAPDIKIRSVVCVLKEYTSYT
;
A
#
# COMPACT_ATOMS: atom_id res chain seq x y z
N MET A 1 1.04 40.98 -1.15
CA MET A 1 0.33 40.32 -0.05
C MET A 1 0.47 38.81 -0.26
N TRP A 2 1.23 38.15 0.61
CA TRP A 2 1.58 36.71 0.68
C TRP A 2 2.21 36.06 -0.57
N LYS A 3 3.55 36.05 -0.60
CA LYS A 3 4.37 35.26 -1.53
C LYS A 3 4.38 33.79 -1.09
N TRP A 4 4.06 32.89 -2.02
CA TRP A 4 4.33 31.46 -1.89
C TRP A 4 5.82 31.22 -2.07
N VAL A 5 6.51 30.87 -1.00
CA VAL A 5 7.86 30.29 -1.10
C VAL A 5 7.68 28.78 -1.02
N VAL A 6 7.56 28.15 -2.19
CA VAL A 6 7.72 26.70 -2.31
C VAL A 6 9.21 26.45 -2.14
N ILE A 7 9.62 25.99 -0.96
CA ILE A 7 10.98 25.51 -0.73
C ILE A 7 11.00 24.08 -1.28
N PRO A 8 11.67 23.80 -2.42
CA PRO A 8 11.78 22.45 -2.89
C PRO A 8 12.75 21.74 -1.96
N ILE A 9 12.24 20.97 -1.01
CA ILE A 9 13.06 20.05 -0.20
C ILE A 9 13.32 18.83 -1.09
N THR A 10 14.08 19.02 -2.16
CA THR A 10 14.78 17.94 -2.86
C THR A 10 16.00 17.56 -2.02
N CYS A 11 15.75 17.00 -0.83
CA CYS A 11 16.81 16.47 0.00
C CYS A 11 17.06 15.03 -0.43
N CYS A 12 18.21 14.81 -1.07
CA CYS A 12 18.67 13.53 -1.63
C CYS A 12 18.63 12.36 -0.61
N SER A 13 18.61 12.65 0.71
CA SER A 13 18.47 11.65 1.77
C SER A 13 17.07 11.04 1.89
N MET A 14 16.04 11.68 1.34
CA MET A 14 14.67 11.14 1.35
C MET A 14 14.49 10.03 0.30
N LEU A 15 15.31 9.99 -0.75
CA LEU A 15 15.24 8.95 -1.79
C LEU A 15 15.68 7.58 -1.28
N ALA A 16 16.63 7.52 -0.33
CA ALA A 16 17.02 6.28 0.34
C ALA A 16 15.93 5.75 1.28
N TYR A 17 15.14 6.63 1.91
CA TYR A 17 14.08 6.23 2.84
C TYR A 17 12.77 5.84 2.14
N VAL A 18 12.49 6.43 0.97
CA VAL A 18 11.40 5.99 0.09
C VAL A 18 11.63 4.55 -0.39
N TRP A 19 12.88 4.10 -0.54
CA TRP A 19 13.20 2.69 -0.82
C TRP A 19 12.87 1.75 0.34
N GLY A 20 13.09 2.16 1.59
CA GLY A 20 12.77 1.37 2.79
C GLY A 20 11.26 1.19 3.01
N ILE A 21 10.47 2.24 2.75
CA ILE A 21 9.01 2.22 2.88
C ILE A 21 8.33 1.57 1.64
N SER A 22 9.03 1.48 0.50
CA SER A 22 8.46 0.97 -0.76
C SER A 22 7.99 -0.49 -0.72
N LYS A 23 8.53 -1.30 0.21
CA LYS A 23 8.24 -2.74 0.28
C LYS A 23 7.13 -3.12 1.27
N LEU A 24 6.52 -2.17 1.96
CA LEU A 24 5.83 -2.48 3.22
C LEU A 24 4.31 -2.60 3.15
N ILE A 25 3.69 -2.40 1.99
CA ILE A 25 2.28 -2.71 1.78
C ILE A 25 2.17 -3.50 0.48
N GLN A 26 2.27 -4.82 0.59
CA GLN A 26 1.94 -5.70 -0.52
C GLN A 26 0.41 -5.75 -0.59
N ARG A 27 -0.16 -5.15 -1.65
CA ARG A 27 -1.55 -5.37 -2.02
C ARG A 27 -1.69 -6.82 -2.45
N ILE A 28 -2.09 -7.68 -1.52
CA ILE A 28 -2.27 -9.11 -1.79
C ILE A 28 -3.70 -9.30 -2.27
N ALA A 29 -3.90 -9.15 -3.57
CA ALA A 29 -4.97 -9.81 -4.33
C ALA A 29 -4.80 -9.55 -5.83
N PRO A 30 -4.10 -10.41 -6.59
CA PRO A 30 -4.32 -10.45 -8.03
C PRO A 30 -5.78 -10.89 -8.24
N THR A 31 -6.63 -9.96 -8.65
CA THR A 31 -8.00 -10.30 -9.09
C THR A 31 -7.89 -10.84 -10.50
N SER A 32 -8.00 -12.15 -10.67
CA SER A 32 -8.04 -12.76 -12.00
C SER A 32 -9.47 -12.97 -12.44
N LEU A 33 -9.73 -12.59 -13.70
CA LEU A 33 -10.98 -12.89 -14.39
C LEU A 33 -10.84 -14.26 -15.04
N PHE A 34 -11.62 -15.22 -14.55
CA PHE A 34 -11.70 -16.53 -15.18
C PHE A 34 -12.93 -16.61 -16.09
N PRO A 35 -12.78 -17.09 -17.34
CA PRO A 35 -13.93 -17.38 -18.19
C PRO A 35 -14.56 -18.71 -17.77
N GLY A 36 -15.81 -18.66 -17.30
CA GLY A 36 -16.67 -19.84 -17.19
C GLY A 36 -17.47 -19.99 -18.48
N SER A 37 -17.56 -21.20 -19.03
CA SER A 37 -18.41 -21.49 -20.19
C SER A 37 -19.40 -22.60 -19.82
N ALA A 38 -20.68 -22.35 -20.06
CA ALA A 38 -21.73 -23.36 -19.97
C ALA A 38 -22.19 -23.71 -21.38
N VAL A 39 -22.23 -25.01 -21.69
CA VAL A 39 -22.67 -25.52 -23.00
C VAL A 39 -23.88 -26.41 -22.78
N ALA A 40 -25.00 -26.07 -23.40
CA ALA A 40 -26.19 -26.93 -23.46
C ALA A 40 -26.15 -27.72 -24.77
N GLU A 41 -25.94 -29.03 -24.65
CA GLU A 41 -25.90 -29.95 -25.79
C GLU A 41 -27.32 -30.25 -26.27
N ARG A 42 -27.54 -30.16 -27.58
CA ARG A 42 -28.85 -30.43 -28.19
C ARG A 42 -28.74 -31.64 -29.11
N PRO A 43 -29.67 -32.62 -29.03
CA PRO A 43 -29.65 -33.75 -29.97
C PRO A 43 -29.98 -33.29 -31.39
N GLY A 44 -29.19 -33.73 -32.38
CA GLY A 44 -29.36 -33.43 -33.82
C GLY A 44 -28.13 -32.77 -34.47
N LEU A 45 -28.25 -32.39 -35.74
CA LEU A 45 -27.20 -31.66 -36.51
C LEU A 45 -27.30 -30.13 -36.32
N MET A 46 -27.62 -29.67 -35.10
CA MET A 46 -27.75 -28.24 -34.76
C MET A 46 -26.63 -27.79 -33.83
N PRO A 47 -26.21 -26.51 -33.87
CA PRO A 47 -25.17 -26.01 -32.99
C PRO A 47 -25.63 -25.92 -31.53
N ASN A 48 -24.73 -26.28 -30.61
CA ASN A 48 -24.96 -26.22 -29.17
C ASN A 48 -25.05 -24.77 -28.67
N TYR A 49 -25.92 -24.51 -27.69
CA TYR A 49 -26.00 -23.20 -27.07
C TYR A 49 -24.83 -23.05 -26.09
N THR A 50 -24.00 -22.04 -26.29
CA THR A 50 -22.84 -21.75 -25.43
C THR A 50 -23.01 -20.37 -24.83
N ASP A 51 -22.94 -20.28 -23.51
CA ASP A 51 -22.90 -19.01 -22.79
C ASP A 51 -21.59 -18.86 -22.01
N LYS A 52 -21.09 -17.64 -21.90
CA LYS A 52 -19.81 -17.32 -21.23
C LYS A 52 -20.05 -16.32 -20.11
N ALA A 53 -19.69 -16.70 -18.89
CA ALA A 53 -19.75 -15.85 -17.72
C ALA A 53 -18.34 -15.55 -17.19
N HIS A 54 -18.08 -14.29 -16.83
CA HIS A 54 -16.81 -13.90 -16.20
C HIS A 54 -16.92 -14.02 -14.69
N ILE A 55 -16.06 -14.84 -14.07
CA ILE A 55 -15.98 -15.00 -12.62
C ILE A 55 -14.77 -14.22 -12.11
N ARG A 56 -15.00 -13.30 -11.16
CA ARG A 56 -13.94 -12.58 -10.45
C ARG A 56 -13.48 -13.40 -9.26
N LEU A 57 -12.22 -13.82 -9.27
CA LEU A 57 -11.59 -14.50 -8.15
C LEU A 57 -10.62 -13.52 -7.45
N THR A 58 -10.99 -13.12 -6.23
CA THR A 58 -10.15 -12.30 -5.35
C THR A 58 -9.54 -13.20 -4.29
N ARG A 59 -8.21 -13.19 -4.16
CA ARG A 59 -7.50 -13.93 -3.11
C ARG A 59 -7.27 -13.02 -1.91
N TYR A 60 -7.66 -13.47 -0.72
CA TYR A 60 -7.36 -12.78 0.53
C TYR A 60 -6.38 -13.59 1.36
N LEU A 61 -5.56 -12.90 2.15
CA LEU A 61 -4.80 -13.54 3.22
C LEU A 61 -5.74 -14.10 4.29
N LEU A 62 -5.37 -15.22 4.90
CA LEU A 62 -6.10 -15.74 6.06
C LEU A 62 -6.01 -14.74 7.23
N PRO A 63 -7.06 -14.61 8.06
CA PRO A 63 -7.01 -13.75 9.26
C PRO A 63 -5.92 -14.13 10.26
N SER A 64 -5.47 -15.39 10.23
CA SER A 64 -4.38 -15.93 11.07
C SER A 64 -3.00 -15.79 10.43
N ALA A 65 -2.89 -15.15 9.27
CA ALA A 65 -1.62 -14.98 8.57
C ALA A 65 -0.68 -14.07 9.39
N MET A 66 0.60 -14.44 9.45
CA MET A 66 1.59 -13.76 10.29
C MET A 66 1.76 -12.28 9.91
N GLU A 67 1.52 -11.97 8.64
CA GLU A 67 1.55 -10.63 8.08
C GLU A 67 0.51 -9.69 8.74
N TYR A 68 -0.62 -10.23 9.23
CA TYR A 68 -1.60 -9.46 9.98
C TYR A 68 -1.17 -9.19 11.42
N LEU A 69 -0.44 -10.14 12.02
CA LEU A 69 -0.06 -10.13 13.43
C LEU A 69 1.24 -9.36 13.70
N GLN A 70 2.06 -9.14 12.66
CA GLN A 70 3.35 -8.47 12.79
C GLN A 70 3.21 -6.94 12.71
N SER A 71 3.56 -6.26 13.80
CA SER A 71 3.69 -4.81 13.82
C SER A 71 5.03 -4.34 13.25
N LEU A 72 5.02 -3.10 12.77
CA LEU A 72 6.13 -2.43 12.10
C LEU A 72 6.37 -1.09 12.79
N SER A 73 7.52 -0.96 13.44
CA SER A 73 7.99 0.31 14.00
C SER A 73 9.27 0.73 13.30
N ILE A 74 9.29 1.97 12.81
CA ILE A 74 10.43 2.56 12.11
C ILE A 74 10.86 3.78 12.92
N SER A 75 12.01 3.70 13.56
CA SER A 75 12.62 4.83 14.26
C SER A 75 13.85 5.33 13.50
N ASN A 76 13.95 6.64 13.31
CA ASN A 76 15.09 7.27 12.68
C ASN A 76 15.32 8.69 13.19
N SER A 77 16.55 9.16 13.05
CA SER A 77 16.93 10.52 13.40
C SER A 77 17.47 11.27 12.18
N TRP A 78 16.93 12.47 11.97
CA TRP A 78 17.59 13.49 11.17
C TRP A 78 18.52 14.28 12.10
N VAL A 79 19.83 14.06 11.93
CA VAL A 79 20.88 14.65 12.76
C VAL A 79 20.65 16.14 12.97
N ASN A 80 20.64 16.56 14.24
CA ASN A 80 20.46 17.93 14.70
C ASN A 80 19.16 18.62 14.24
N LYS A 81 18.13 17.85 13.86
CA LYS A 81 16.86 18.42 13.37
C LYS A 81 15.65 17.79 14.04
N ILE A 82 15.35 16.53 13.72
CA ILE A 82 14.15 15.85 14.21
C ILE A 82 14.40 14.36 14.35
N MET A 83 13.94 13.77 15.44
CA MET A 83 13.80 12.33 15.58
C MET A 83 12.36 11.95 15.25
N TYR A 84 12.18 10.94 14.42
CA TYR A 84 10.86 10.47 14.05
C TYR A 84 10.75 8.96 14.27
N GLU A 85 9.59 8.56 14.77
CA GLU A 85 9.21 7.18 14.94
C GLU A 85 7.80 7.00 14.35
N VAL A 86 7.65 5.96 13.55
CA VAL A 86 6.42 5.63 12.82
C VAL A 86 6.03 4.21 13.15
N ASP A 87 4.85 4.04 13.76
CA ASP A 87 4.33 2.74 14.17
C ASP A 87 3.09 2.39 13.35
N ILE A 88 3.10 1.18 12.77
CA ILE A 88 2.00 0.57 12.04
C ILE A 88 1.76 -0.81 12.68
N PRO A 89 0.54 -1.12 13.13
CA PRO A 89 0.29 -2.36 13.88
C PRO A 89 0.30 -3.62 13.03
N SER A 90 0.17 -3.51 11.70
CA SER A 90 0.11 -4.67 10.80
C SER A 90 0.88 -4.42 9.51
N LYS A 91 1.41 -5.49 8.92
CA LYS A 91 2.13 -5.46 7.64
C LYS A 91 1.21 -5.71 6.43
N ALA A 92 0.04 -6.28 6.67
CA ALA A 92 -0.95 -6.54 5.63
C ALA A 92 -2.28 -5.88 5.99
N TYR A 93 -2.94 -5.34 4.97
CA TYR A 93 -4.28 -4.77 5.06
C TYR A 93 -5.08 -5.23 3.84
N GLY A 94 -6.31 -5.65 4.07
CA GLY A 94 -7.24 -6.05 3.03
C GLY A 94 -7.85 -4.85 2.30
N GLU A 95 -8.61 -5.16 1.25
CA GLU A 95 -9.43 -4.16 0.57
C GLU A 95 -10.51 -3.63 1.52
N GLY A 96 -10.54 -2.31 1.73
CA GLY A 96 -11.50 -1.63 2.60
C GLY A 96 -11.03 -1.42 4.04
N ASP A 97 -9.89 -2.01 4.42
CA ASP A 97 -9.33 -1.83 5.76
C ASP A 97 -8.75 -0.44 5.96
N LYS A 98 -8.87 0.09 7.18
CA LYS A 98 -8.21 1.33 7.59
C LYS A 98 -6.80 1.00 8.06
N ILE A 99 -5.83 1.78 7.58
CA ILE A 99 -4.41 1.66 7.97
C ILE A 99 -4.12 2.68 9.07
N PRO A 100 -4.16 2.31 10.37
CA PRO A 100 -3.77 3.22 11.43
C PRO A 100 -2.25 3.42 11.43
N VAL A 101 -1.81 4.67 11.28
CA VAL A 101 -0.39 5.04 11.34
C VAL A 101 -0.20 6.03 12.48
N THR A 102 0.72 5.71 13.41
CA THR A 102 1.06 6.58 14.53
C THR A 102 2.40 7.24 14.28
N PHE A 103 2.45 8.57 14.38
CA PHE A 103 3.67 9.36 14.20
C PHE A 103 4.11 9.97 15.53
N ARG A 104 5.33 9.70 15.94
CA ARG A 104 6.01 10.33 17.08
C ARG A 104 7.15 11.18 16.53
N LEU A 105 7.01 12.49 16.63
CA LEU A 105 7.95 13.44 16.07
C LEU A 105 8.52 14.31 17.18
N THR A 106 9.81 14.14 17.47
CA THR A 106 10.52 14.86 18.53
C THR A 106 11.52 15.83 17.88
N PRO A 107 11.27 17.15 17.90
CA PRO A 107 12.23 18.12 17.41
C PRO A 107 13.46 18.13 18.32
N ILE A 108 14.65 18.06 17.73
CA ILE A 108 15.94 18.09 18.44
C ILE A 108 16.48 19.53 18.47
N ALA A 109 16.26 20.29 17.40
CA ALA A 109 16.68 21.69 17.32
C ALA A 109 15.59 22.65 17.81
N PRO A 110 15.96 23.72 18.55
CA PRO A 110 15.01 24.67 19.13
C PRO A 110 14.26 25.51 18.08
N ASP A 111 14.85 25.72 16.90
CA ASP A 111 14.28 26.58 15.84
C ASP A 111 13.37 25.83 14.85
N ILE A 112 13.12 24.54 15.06
CA ILE A 112 12.35 23.72 14.13
C ILE A 112 10.95 23.45 14.68
N LYS A 113 9.95 23.84 13.89
CA LYS A 113 8.53 23.55 14.14
C LYS A 113 7.97 22.67 13.02
N ILE A 114 7.23 21.64 13.42
CA ILE A 114 6.55 20.75 12.47
C ILE A 114 5.30 21.48 11.98
N ARG A 115 5.21 21.73 10.68
CA ARG A 115 4.06 22.44 10.08
C ARG A 115 2.94 21.50 9.65
N SER A 116 3.31 20.41 8.99
CA SER A 116 2.36 19.45 8.41
C SER A 116 3.03 18.11 8.22
N VAL A 117 2.29 17.04 8.48
CA VAL A 117 2.70 15.66 8.18
C VAL A 117 1.83 15.18 7.02
N VAL A 118 2.48 14.68 5.96
CA VAL A 118 1.80 14.17 4.77
C VAL A 118 2.18 12.71 4.58
N CYS A 119 1.17 11.85 4.44
CA CYS A 119 1.34 10.43 4.21
C CYS A 119 0.90 10.11 2.78
N VAL A 120 1.73 9.38 2.04
CA VAL A 120 1.42 8.98 0.66
C VAL A 120 1.58 7.48 0.54
N LEU A 121 0.52 6.80 0.12
CA LEU A 121 0.56 5.39 -0.24
C LEU A 121 1.12 5.25 -1.66
N LYS A 122 2.16 4.43 -1.84
CA LYS A 122 2.79 4.17 -3.13
C LYS A 122 2.75 2.69 -3.44
N GLU A 123 2.34 2.37 -4.67
CA GLU A 123 2.37 1.01 -5.21
C GLU A 123 3.62 0.83 -6.07
N TYR A 124 4.38 -0.24 -5.82
CA TYR A 124 5.54 -0.62 -6.61
C TYR A 124 5.28 -2.00 -7.21
N THR A 125 5.28 -2.07 -8.54
CA THR A 125 5.17 -3.31 -9.29
C THR A 125 6.48 -3.58 -9.99
N SER A 126 7.06 -4.76 -9.76
CA SER A 126 8.22 -5.23 -10.51
C SER A 126 7.73 -6.19 -11.59
N TYR A 127 7.79 -5.76 -12.84
CA TYR A 127 7.58 -6.64 -13.99
C TYR A 127 8.89 -7.38 -14.25
N THR A 128 8.95 -8.63 -13.80
CA THR A 128 9.98 -9.61 -14.22
C THR A 128 9.47 -10.43 -15.38
#